data_AF-A0A4D5RB84-F1
#
_entry.id   AF-A0A4D5RB84-F1
#
_cell.length_a   1.000
_cell.length_b   1.000
_cell.length_c   1.000
_cell.angle_alpha   90.00
_cell.angle_beta   90.00
_cell.angle_gamma   90.00
#
_symmetry.space_group_name_H-M   'P 1'
#
loop_
_entity.id
_entity.type
_entity.pdbx_description
1 polymer ?
#
loop_
_entity_poly.entity_id
_entity_poly.type
_entity_poly.pdbx_seq_one_letter_code
_entity_poly.pdbx_strand_id
1 'polypeptide(L)'
;MSTRDFERIFQFLVTFLDPNFKIVGKLEDAALQCLNRLGYPYALSKSMLMGIGSRLSQALAVIMWLYDIVSYYAEVDIIDHLFGRQPGSGNDDAPGHYAADLLLNCLDNPDADDSDCERFLQSLAAQQVPQEDDKLDEDIQRERKVLADMEARAAKYEEVQMELKETRTKIQKYDLYFEKMMQHSEATKFGTQEASKSLADAAAAQPILFPVFILYRSGESDAQGRALRAWVGASGEDSEARGRGDLQHKEV
;
A
#
# COMPACT_ATOMS: atom_id res chain seq x y z
N MET A 1 51.98 14.96 40.81
CA MET A 1 52.14 15.89 39.69
C MET A 1 52.53 17.24 40.28
N SER A 2 53.60 17.89 39.82
CA SER A 2 53.96 19.21 40.38
C SER A 2 52.98 20.27 39.88
N THR A 3 52.79 21.35 40.66
CA THR A 3 51.98 22.51 40.22
C THR A 3 52.52 23.12 38.92
N ARG A 4 53.85 23.10 38.74
CA ARG A 4 54.51 23.52 37.49
C ARG A 4 54.26 22.58 36.31
N ASP A 5 54.08 21.29 36.57
CA ASP A 5 53.76 20.32 35.52
C ASP A 5 52.31 20.51 35.06
N PHE A 6 51.40 20.74 36.02
CA PHE A 6 50.00 21.07 35.73
C PHE A 6 49.90 22.37 34.93
N GLU A 7 50.60 23.42 35.33
CA GLU A 7 50.64 24.70 34.62
C GLU A 7 51.10 24.54 33.18
N ARG A 8 52.19 23.79 32.94
CA ARG A 8 52.71 23.55 31.58
C ARG A 8 51.72 22.79 30.72
N ILE A 9 51.10 21.74 31.25
CA ILE A 9 50.13 20.92 30.51
C ILE A 9 48.85 21.72 30.25
N PHE A 10 48.36 22.47 31.25
CA PHE A 10 47.20 23.33 31.11
C PHE A 10 47.45 24.41 30.06
N GLN A 11 48.58 25.12 30.13
CA GLN A 11 48.93 26.15 29.14
C GLN A 11 49.05 25.56 27.74
N PHE A 12 49.70 24.41 27.60
CA PHE A 12 49.82 23.71 26.33
C PHE A 12 48.46 23.42 25.70
N LEU A 13 47.53 22.85 26.49
CA LEU A 13 46.18 22.54 26.01
C LEU A 13 45.37 23.80 25.67
N VAL A 14 45.43 24.84 26.50
CA VAL A 14 44.71 26.10 26.21
C VAL A 14 45.28 26.81 24.97
N THR A 15 46.57 26.63 24.65
CA THR A 15 47.17 27.22 23.45
C THR A 15 46.53 26.70 22.15
N PHE A 16 45.98 25.49 22.15
CA PHE A 16 45.20 24.97 21.00
C PHE A 16 43.86 25.70 20.81
N LEU A 17 43.29 26.23 21.89
CA LEU A 17 41.99 26.93 21.87
C LEU A 17 42.16 28.44 21.67
N ASP A 18 43.19 29.02 22.27
CA ASP A 18 43.50 30.44 22.19
C ASP A 18 45.03 30.61 22.01
N PRO A 19 45.50 30.84 20.77
CA PRO A 19 46.92 31.00 20.46
C PRO A 19 47.60 32.16 21.21
N ASN A 20 46.82 33.12 21.71
CA ASN A 20 47.32 34.28 22.44
C ASN A 20 47.32 34.08 23.96
N PHE A 21 46.88 32.93 24.47
CA PHE A 21 46.78 32.69 25.89
C PHE A 21 48.16 32.60 26.56
N LYS A 22 48.41 33.52 27.49
CA LYS A 22 49.59 33.52 28.36
C LYS A 22 49.14 33.66 29.81
N ILE A 23 49.73 32.84 30.67
CA ILE A 23 49.52 32.94 32.12
C ILE A 23 50.31 34.16 32.61
N VAL A 24 49.65 35.31 32.64
CA VAL A 24 50.23 36.56 33.18
C VAL A 24 49.79 36.69 34.63
N GLY A 25 50.63 36.22 35.56
CA GLY A 25 50.41 36.36 37.00
C GLY A 25 50.18 35.03 37.70
N LYS A 26 49.14 34.96 38.55
CA LYS A 26 48.82 33.78 39.36
C LYS A 26 48.10 32.73 38.53
N LEU A 27 48.65 31.52 38.50
CA LEU A 27 48.07 30.36 37.82
C LEU A 27 46.59 30.16 38.19
N GLU A 28 46.22 30.35 39.46
CA GLU A 28 44.87 30.05 39.92
C GLU A 28 43.84 31.04 39.37
N ASP A 29 44.21 32.32 39.27
CA ASP A 29 43.34 33.36 38.75
C ASP A 29 43.18 33.21 37.22
N ALA A 30 44.28 32.95 36.50
CA ALA A 30 44.25 32.71 35.07
C ALA A 30 43.49 31.42 34.70
N ALA A 31 43.72 30.34 35.44
CA ALA A 31 43.04 29.06 35.22
C ALA A 31 41.54 29.14 35.54
N LEU A 32 41.14 29.80 36.64
CA LEU A 32 39.71 30.00 36.94
C LEU A 32 39.01 30.82 35.87
N GLN A 33 39.62 31.92 35.44
CA GLN A 33 39.03 32.77 34.41
C GLN A 33 38.89 32.03 33.08
N CYS A 34 39.92 31.26 32.69
CA CYS A 34 39.89 30.43 31.49
C CYS A 34 38.79 29.36 31.57
N LEU A 35 38.73 28.60 32.67
CA LEU A 35 37.75 27.52 32.84
C LEU A 35 36.32 28.04 32.93
N ASN A 36 36.09 29.21 33.54
CA ASN A 36 34.78 29.86 33.55
C ASN A 36 34.37 30.33 32.15
N ARG A 37 35.30 30.89 31.36
CA ARG A 37 35.04 31.31 29.97
C ARG A 37 34.70 30.13 29.07
N LEU A 38 35.35 28.99 29.29
CA LEU A 38 35.09 27.73 28.57
C LEU A 38 33.84 26.99 29.08
N GLY A 39 33.18 27.49 30.13
CA GLY A 39 31.95 26.90 30.66
C GLY A 39 32.16 25.59 31.44
N TYR A 40 33.27 25.49 32.19
CA TYR A 40 33.56 24.29 32.98
C TYR A 40 32.39 23.94 33.94
N PRO A 41 31.81 22.73 33.85
CA PRO A 41 30.54 22.42 34.52
C PRO A 41 30.67 22.16 36.02
N TYR A 42 31.89 22.00 36.56
CA TYR A 42 32.10 21.70 37.98
C TYR A 42 32.64 22.92 38.75
N ALA A 43 32.19 23.09 39.99
CA ALA A 43 32.61 24.20 40.83
C ALA A 43 34.10 24.10 41.22
N LEU A 44 34.92 25.00 40.67
CA LEU A 44 36.33 25.17 41.05
C LEU A 44 36.49 26.41 41.92
N SER A 45 37.16 26.25 43.06
CA SER A 45 37.52 27.37 43.93
C SER A 45 39.02 27.67 43.84
N LYS A 46 39.38 28.93 44.10
CA LYS A 46 40.78 29.40 44.08
C LYS A 46 41.69 28.60 45.02
N SER A 47 41.18 28.21 46.19
CA SER A 47 41.93 27.40 47.15
C SER A 47 42.18 25.97 46.67
N MET A 48 41.31 25.40 45.82
CA MET A 48 41.54 24.09 45.22
C MET A 48 42.65 24.14 44.16
N LEU A 49 42.69 25.20 43.35
CA LEU A 49 43.75 25.41 42.35
C LEU A 49 45.12 25.69 42.98
N MET A 50 45.17 26.42 44.10
CA MET A 50 46.42 26.60 44.88
C MET A 50 47.00 25.27 45.37
N GLY A 51 46.12 24.29 45.65
CA GLY A 51 46.48 22.95 46.11
C GLY A 51 46.47 21.89 45.01
N ILE A 52 46.43 22.25 43.72
CA ILE A 52 46.15 21.28 42.65
C ILE A 52 47.23 20.17 42.56
N GLY A 53 48.47 20.49 42.93
CA GLY A 53 49.58 19.53 42.96
C GLY A 53 49.43 18.41 43.99
N SER A 54 48.65 18.63 45.06
CA SER A 54 48.34 17.59 46.05
C SER A 54 47.03 16.85 45.73
N ARG A 55 46.17 17.43 44.89
CA ARG A 55 44.87 16.88 44.50
C ARG A 55 44.89 16.37 43.06
N LEU A 56 45.65 15.29 42.84
CA LEU A 56 45.89 14.71 41.52
C LEU A 56 44.60 14.38 40.74
N SER A 57 43.59 13.82 41.41
CA SER A 57 42.33 13.44 40.76
C SER A 57 41.56 14.63 40.21
N GLN A 58 41.60 15.78 40.90
CA GLN A 58 40.96 17.02 40.44
C GLN A 58 41.77 17.67 39.32
N ALA A 59 43.10 17.69 39.43
CA ALA A 59 43.99 18.16 38.38
C ALA A 59 43.76 17.40 37.07
N LEU A 60 43.67 16.07 37.17
CA LEU A 60 43.45 15.19 36.03
C LEU A 60 42.06 15.37 35.43
N ALA A 61 41.02 15.53 36.26
CA ALA A 61 39.65 15.75 35.75
C ALA A 61 39.55 17.05 34.92
N VAL A 62 40.22 18.12 35.35
CA VAL A 62 40.28 19.38 34.60
C VAL A 62 41.05 19.20 33.29
N ILE A 63 42.22 18.53 33.33
CA ILE A 63 43.03 18.27 32.13
C ILE A 63 42.28 17.38 31.13
N MET A 64 41.61 16.34 31.60
CA MET A 64 40.87 15.40 30.75
C MET A 64 39.71 16.10 30.05
N TRP A 65 38.93 16.89 30.79
CA TRP A 65 37.86 17.70 30.20
C TRP A 65 38.39 18.71 29.18
N LEU A 66 39.52 19.36 29.49
CA LEU A 66 40.14 20.31 28.57
C LEU A 66 40.66 19.59 27.32
N TYR A 67 41.21 18.39 27.46
CA TYR A 67 41.60 17.53 26.34
C TYR A 67 40.39 17.17 25.47
N ASP A 68 39.28 16.77 26.09
CA ASP A 68 38.06 16.42 25.35
C ASP A 68 37.54 17.61 24.52
N ILE A 69 37.61 18.83 25.07
CA ILE A 69 37.27 20.05 24.33
C ILE A 69 38.23 20.30 23.18
N VAL A 70 39.54 20.14 23.40
CA VAL A 70 40.55 20.32 22.34
C VAL A 70 40.37 19.28 21.22
N SER A 71 40.10 18.02 21.58
CA SER A 71 39.81 16.95 20.61
C SER A 71 38.56 17.27 19.81
N TYR A 72 37.48 17.69 20.49
CA TYR A 72 36.25 18.11 19.82
C TYR A 72 36.49 19.31 18.90
N TYR A 73 37.23 20.32 19.33
CA TYR A 73 37.55 21.49 18.49
C TYR A 73 38.38 21.12 17.26
N ALA A 74 39.30 20.15 17.38
CA ALA A 74 40.12 19.69 16.25
C ALA A 74 39.34 18.83 15.25
N GLU A 75 38.34 18.08 15.73
CA GLU A 75 37.52 17.20 14.90
C GLU A 75 36.31 17.90 14.28
N VAL A 76 35.79 18.94 14.94
CA VAL A 76 34.62 19.68 14.48
C VAL A 76 35.04 20.86 13.63
N ASP A 77 34.75 20.76 12.33
CA ASP A 77 34.70 21.93 11.48
C ASP A 77 33.49 22.77 11.90
N ILE A 78 33.76 23.95 12.47
CA ILE A 78 32.74 24.90 12.91
C ILE A 78 31.86 25.31 11.72
N ILE A 79 32.43 25.35 10.52
CA ILE A 79 31.70 25.71 9.30
C ILE A 79 30.70 24.60 8.98
N ASP A 80 31.11 23.34 9.04
CA ASP A 80 30.21 22.20 8.86
C ASP A 80 29.22 22.04 10.04
N HIS A 81 29.56 22.49 11.25
CA HIS A 81 28.63 22.44 12.37
C HIS A 81 27.58 23.57 12.35
N LEU A 82 27.94 24.76 11.88
CA LEU A 82 27.04 25.92 11.81
C LEU A 82 26.23 25.98 10.51
N PHE A 83 26.84 25.53 9.41
CA PHE A 83 26.25 25.57 8.07
C PHE A 83 26.00 24.18 7.46
N GLY A 84 26.46 23.11 8.11
CA GLY A 84 26.23 21.75 7.61
C GLY A 84 24.81 21.25 7.84
N ARG A 85 24.50 20.20 7.08
CA ARG A 85 23.19 19.59 6.90
C ARG A 85 22.46 19.36 8.24
N GLN A 86 21.34 20.04 8.45
CA GLN A 86 20.43 19.73 9.56
C GLN A 86 19.62 18.46 9.23
N PRO A 87 19.85 17.32 9.90
CA PRO A 87 19.09 16.10 9.61
C PRO A 87 17.64 16.30 10.09
N GLY A 88 16.68 16.20 9.16
CA GLY A 88 15.25 16.27 9.46
C GLY A 88 14.52 17.54 8.99
N SER A 89 15.22 18.49 8.37
CA SER A 89 14.55 19.53 7.58
C SER A 89 14.18 18.91 6.23
N GLY A 90 12.87 18.73 5.96
CA GLY A 90 12.34 18.08 4.75
C GLY A 90 12.63 18.79 3.42
N ASN A 91 13.60 19.69 3.39
CA ASN A 91 14.28 20.15 2.19
C ASN A 91 15.60 19.40 2.09
N ASP A 92 15.57 18.15 1.64
CA ASP A 92 16.77 17.34 1.42
C ASP A 92 17.71 17.92 0.32
N ASP A 93 17.28 18.98 -0.36
CA ASP A 93 18.01 19.67 -1.44
C ASP A 93 18.50 21.08 -1.05
N ALA A 94 18.38 21.49 0.22
CA ALA A 94 18.75 22.85 0.62
C ALA A 94 20.25 23.01 0.91
N PRO A 95 20.85 24.14 0.49
CA PRO A 95 22.27 24.26 0.29
C PRO A 95 22.87 24.78 1.60
N GLY A 96 23.49 23.92 2.41
CA GLY A 96 24.25 24.41 3.58
C GLY A 96 25.60 24.98 3.16
N HIS A 97 26.23 24.29 2.21
CA HIS A 97 27.60 24.55 1.78
C HIS A 97 27.77 25.86 1.00
N TYR A 98 26.77 26.31 0.23
CA TYR A 98 26.91 27.57 -0.54
C TYR A 98 27.11 28.81 0.35
N ALA A 99 26.47 28.85 1.52
CA ALA A 99 26.52 30.01 2.40
C ALA A 99 27.89 30.08 3.08
N ALA A 100 28.43 28.91 3.46
CA ALA A 100 29.80 28.77 3.95
C ALA A 100 30.83 29.18 2.89
N ASP A 101 30.72 28.65 1.67
CA ASP A 101 31.66 28.93 0.58
C ASP A 101 31.61 30.40 0.15
N LEU A 102 30.41 31.00 0.14
CA LEU A 102 30.22 32.42 -0.12
C LEU A 102 30.85 33.29 0.97
N LEU A 103 30.64 32.95 2.24
CA LEU A 103 31.23 33.67 3.36
C LEU A 103 32.75 33.56 3.38
N LEU A 104 33.30 32.38 3.12
CA LEU A 104 34.74 32.17 3.00
C LEU A 104 35.33 32.99 1.85
N ASN A 105 34.68 33.00 0.69
CA ASN A 105 35.13 33.80 -0.44
C ASN A 105 35.08 35.32 -0.14
N CYS A 106 34.06 35.79 0.59
CA CYS A 106 33.97 37.19 1.04
C CYS A 106 35.04 37.55 2.08
N LEU A 107 35.46 36.59 2.91
CA LEU A 107 36.54 36.79 3.89
C LEU A 107 37.92 36.79 3.24
N ASP A 108 38.13 35.93 2.24
CA ASP A 108 39.39 35.83 1.50
C ASP A 108 39.56 36.98 0.49
N ASN A 109 38.46 37.51 -0.07
CA ASN A 109 38.45 38.65 -0.98
C ASN A 109 37.48 39.74 -0.51
N PRO A 110 37.87 40.56 0.49
CA PRO A 110 37.01 41.61 1.03
C PRO A 110 36.78 42.77 0.05
N ASP A 111 37.67 42.94 -0.93
CA ASP A 111 37.61 43.96 -1.98
C ASP A 111 37.04 43.42 -3.30
N ALA A 112 36.40 42.23 -3.28
CA ALA A 112 35.78 41.68 -4.48
C ALA A 112 34.70 42.63 -5.01
N ASP A 113 34.83 43.03 -6.27
CA ASP A 113 33.79 43.79 -6.96
C ASP A 113 32.56 42.90 -7.18
N ASP A 114 31.38 43.53 -7.33
CA ASP A 114 30.11 42.83 -7.57
C ASP A 114 30.19 41.83 -8.74
N SER A 115 31.03 42.10 -9.75
CA SER A 115 31.26 41.22 -10.89
C SER A 115 31.99 39.92 -10.54
N ASP A 116 32.91 39.94 -9.58
CA ASP A 116 33.66 38.76 -9.17
C ASP A 116 32.80 37.87 -8.26
N CYS A 117 31.98 38.48 -7.41
CA CYS A 117 30.91 37.79 -6.67
C CYS A 117 29.92 37.10 -7.61
N GLU A 118 29.47 37.77 -8.68
CA GLU A 118 28.54 37.20 -9.65
C GLU A 118 29.16 36.02 -10.42
N ARG A 119 30.43 36.11 -10.82
CA ARG A 119 31.14 34.97 -11.45
C ARG A 119 31.29 33.79 -10.50
N PHE A 120 31.57 34.03 -9.22
CA PHE A 120 31.64 32.97 -8.22
C PHE A 120 30.28 32.28 -8.02
N LEU A 121 29.20 33.05 -7.88
CA LEU A 121 27.84 32.52 -7.81
C LEU A 121 27.46 31.69 -9.05
N GLN A 122 27.83 32.15 -10.25
CA GLN A 122 27.63 31.40 -11.49
C GLN A 122 28.44 30.10 -11.52
N SER A 123 29.66 30.10 -10.98
CA SER A 123 30.48 28.89 -10.90
C SER A 123 29.91 27.84 -9.95
N LEU A 124 29.35 28.27 -8.80
CA LEU A 124 28.67 27.40 -7.85
C LEU A 124 27.38 26.82 -8.45
N ALA A 125 26.57 27.66 -9.12
CA ALA A 125 25.36 27.21 -9.81
C ALA A 125 25.69 26.21 -10.93
N ALA A 126 26.74 26.46 -11.72
CA ALA A 126 27.18 25.55 -12.78
C ALA A 126 27.77 24.23 -12.26
N GLN A 127 28.24 24.18 -11.02
CA GLN A 127 28.70 22.94 -10.40
C GLN A 127 27.53 22.04 -9.96
N GLN A 128 26.37 22.62 -9.66
CA GLN A 128 25.19 21.85 -9.22
C GLN A 128 24.27 21.41 -10.37
N VAL A 129 24.21 22.17 -11.46
CA VAL A 129 23.15 22.01 -12.46
C VAL A 129 23.38 20.94 -13.57
N PRO A 130 24.58 20.58 -14.08
CA PRO A 130 24.64 19.83 -15.35
C PRO A 130 24.79 18.29 -15.36
N GLN A 131 24.26 17.48 -14.42
CA GLN A 131 24.35 16.01 -14.61
C GLN A 131 23.22 15.12 -14.10
N GLU A 132 22.40 15.60 -13.17
CA GLU A 132 21.30 14.80 -12.63
C GLU A 132 20.05 14.88 -13.51
N ASP A 133 19.79 16.03 -14.14
CA ASP A 133 18.61 16.27 -14.97
C ASP A 133 18.54 15.36 -16.21
N ASP A 134 19.65 15.20 -16.95
CA ASP A 134 19.67 14.35 -18.15
C ASP A 134 19.43 12.87 -17.83
N LYS A 135 20.00 12.38 -16.72
CA LYS A 135 19.80 10.99 -16.28
C LYS A 135 18.39 10.77 -15.74
N LEU A 136 17.86 11.76 -15.01
CA LEU A 136 16.51 11.72 -14.47
C LEU A 136 15.48 11.72 -15.60
N ASP A 137 15.70 12.49 -16.66
CA ASP A 137 14.85 12.48 -17.85
C ASP A 137 14.91 11.14 -18.59
N GLU A 138 16.09 10.52 -18.71
CA GLU A 138 16.23 9.18 -19.27
C GLU A 138 15.52 8.10 -18.42
N ASP A 139 15.57 8.22 -17.09
CA ASP A 139 14.85 7.34 -16.15
C ASP A 139 13.32 7.52 -16.27
N ILE A 140 12.84 8.77 -16.28
CA ILE A 140 11.42 9.09 -16.46
C ILE A 140 10.90 8.53 -17.80
N GLN A 141 11.67 8.65 -18.87
CA GLN A 141 11.30 8.09 -20.18
C GLN A 141 11.25 6.55 -20.16
N ARG A 142 12.21 5.91 -19.47
CA ARG A 142 12.22 4.45 -19.30
C ARG A 142 11.01 3.96 -18.52
N GLU A 143 10.69 4.60 -17.40
CA GLU A 143 9.52 4.24 -16.59
C GLU A 143 8.20 4.43 -17.35
N ARG A 144 8.04 5.55 -18.06
CA ARG A 144 6.86 5.79 -18.91
C ARG A 144 6.66 4.70 -19.96
N LYS A 145 7.76 4.21 -20.56
CA LYS A 145 7.71 3.10 -21.53
C LYS A 145 7.28 1.79 -20.88
N VAL A 146 7.75 1.51 -19.67
CA VAL A 146 7.34 0.31 -18.91
C VAL A 146 5.86 0.38 -18.52
N LEU A 147 5.39 1.54 -18.07
CA LEU A 147 3.98 1.79 -17.77
C LEU A 147 3.10 1.54 -18.99
N ALA A 148 3.46 2.07 -20.16
CA ALA A 148 2.72 1.85 -21.39
C ALA A 148 2.64 0.36 -21.80
N ASP A 149 3.72 -0.41 -21.62
CA ASP A 149 3.71 -1.86 -21.89
C ASP A 149 2.85 -2.63 -20.88
N MET A 150 2.88 -2.24 -19.60
CA MET A 150 2.02 -2.84 -18.57
C MET A 150 0.54 -2.55 -18.82
N GLU A 151 0.18 -1.32 -19.20
CA GLU A 151 -1.18 -0.96 -19.56
C GLU A 151 -1.67 -1.75 -20.78
N ALA A 152 -0.83 -1.92 -21.81
CA ALA A 152 -1.17 -2.74 -22.96
C ALA A 152 -1.38 -4.23 -22.59
N ARG A 153 -0.61 -4.76 -21.65
CA ARG A 153 -0.82 -6.12 -21.12
C ARG A 153 -2.11 -6.21 -20.30
N ALA A 154 -2.40 -5.22 -19.46
CA ALA A 154 -3.63 -5.16 -18.67
C ALA A 154 -4.88 -5.16 -19.56
N ALA A 155 -4.88 -4.38 -20.65
CA ALA A 155 -5.97 -4.36 -21.62
C ALA A 155 -6.23 -5.74 -22.25
N LYS A 156 -5.18 -6.49 -22.60
CA LYS A 156 -5.31 -7.88 -23.11
C LYS A 156 -5.91 -8.83 -22.07
N TYR A 157 -5.51 -8.71 -20.81
CA TYR A 157 -6.09 -9.53 -19.74
C TYR A 157 -7.57 -9.22 -19.53
N GLU A 158 -7.96 -7.95 -19.66
CA GLU A 158 -9.36 -7.54 -19.56
C GLU A 158 -10.21 -8.09 -20.71
N GLU A 159 -9.69 -8.09 -21.94
CA GLU A 159 -10.34 -8.72 -23.09
C GLU A 159 -10.58 -10.23 -22.86
N VAL A 160 -9.53 -10.97 -22.45
CA VAL A 160 -9.65 -12.40 -22.15
C VAL A 160 -10.62 -12.66 -20.99
N GLN A 161 -10.66 -11.79 -19.99
CA GLN A 161 -11.64 -11.88 -18.90
C GLN A 161 -13.08 -11.74 -19.40
N MET A 162 -13.34 -10.85 -20.36
CA MET A 162 -14.66 -10.73 -20.97
C MET A 162 -15.06 -11.99 -21.73
N GLU A 163 -14.14 -12.55 -22.53
CA GLU A 163 -14.38 -13.81 -23.25
C GLU A 163 -14.67 -14.98 -22.30
N LEU A 164 -13.93 -15.07 -21.18
CA LEU A 164 -14.17 -16.08 -20.14
C LEU A 164 -15.54 -15.90 -19.48
N LYS A 165 -15.98 -14.66 -19.22
CA LYS A 165 -17.32 -14.40 -18.70
C LYS A 165 -18.38 -14.81 -19.70
N GLU A 166 -18.21 -14.48 -20.98
CA GLU A 166 -19.16 -14.85 -22.03
C GLU A 166 -19.27 -16.38 -22.18
N THR A 167 -18.15 -17.08 -22.28
CA THR A 167 -18.12 -18.55 -22.37
C THR A 167 -18.73 -19.20 -21.12
N ARG A 168 -18.47 -18.66 -19.92
CA ARG A 168 -19.12 -19.12 -18.68
C ARG A 168 -20.65 -19.00 -18.75
N THR A 169 -21.18 -17.88 -19.27
CA THR A 169 -22.63 -17.72 -19.43
C THR A 169 -23.21 -18.69 -20.47
N LYS A 170 -22.45 -19.01 -21.53
CA LYS A 170 -22.84 -20.04 -22.52
C LYS A 170 -22.93 -21.42 -21.87
N ILE A 171 -21.93 -21.80 -21.08
CA ILE A 171 -21.94 -23.09 -20.35
C ILE A 171 -23.16 -23.17 -19.43
N GLN A 172 -23.44 -22.14 -18.64
CA GLN A 172 -24.62 -22.10 -17.76
C GLN A 172 -25.94 -22.27 -18.52
N LYS A 173 -26.06 -21.70 -19.72
CA LYS A 173 -27.24 -21.89 -20.59
C LYS A 173 -27.36 -23.34 -21.07
N TYR A 174 -26.24 -23.98 -21.43
CA TYR A 174 -26.22 -25.38 -21.83
C TYR A 174 -26.56 -26.30 -20.67
N ASP A 175 -26.05 -26.06 -19.46
CA ASP A 175 -26.39 -26.84 -18.27
C ASP A 175 -27.90 -26.80 -17.99
N LEU A 176 -28.50 -25.60 -18.04
CA LEU A 176 -29.95 -25.43 -17.87
C LEU A 176 -30.75 -26.15 -18.97
N TYR A 177 -30.25 -26.13 -20.21
CA TYR A 177 -30.87 -26.85 -21.32
C TYR A 177 -30.82 -28.37 -21.10
N PHE A 178 -29.66 -28.90 -20.68
CA PHE A 178 -29.51 -30.32 -20.37
C PHE A 178 -30.41 -30.76 -19.22
N GLU A 179 -30.53 -29.95 -18.16
CA GLU A 179 -31.42 -30.22 -17.02
C GLU A 179 -32.89 -30.30 -17.45
N LYS A 180 -33.37 -29.33 -18.22
CA LYS A 180 -34.73 -29.35 -18.79
C LYS A 180 -34.96 -30.57 -19.68
N MET A 181 -33.97 -30.94 -20.48
CA MET A 181 -34.05 -32.12 -21.35
C MET A 181 -34.11 -33.42 -20.54
N MET A 182 -33.31 -33.53 -19.47
CA MET A 182 -33.36 -34.68 -18.56
C MET A 182 -34.74 -34.79 -17.89
N GLN A 183 -35.27 -33.69 -17.34
CA GLN A 183 -36.60 -33.67 -16.73
C GLN A 183 -37.70 -34.11 -17.71
N HIS A 184 -37.67 -33.63 -18.96
CA HIS A 184 -38.61 -34.07 -19.99
C HIS A 184 -38.44 -35.57 -20.32
N SER A 185 -37.20 -36.06 -20.39
CA SER A 185 -36.94 -37.49 -20.63
C SER A 185 -37.43 -38.38 -19.49
N GLU A 186 -37.34 -37.92 -18.24
CA GLU A 186 -37.87 -38.65 -17.08
C GLU A 186 -39.40 -38.61 -17.04
N ALA A 187 -40.00 -37.44 -17.31
CA ALA A 187 -41.45 -37.28 -17.36
C ALA A 187 -42.08 -38.15 -18.46
N THR A 188 -41.46 -38.22 -19.64
CA THR A 188 -41.92 -39.09 -20.72
C THR A 188 -41.75 -40.56 -20.38
N LYS A 189 -40.64 -40.98 -19.77
CA LYS A 189 -40.50 -42.36 -19.26
C LYS A 189 -41.59 -42.71 -18.25
N PHE A 190 -41.86 -41.85 -17.28
CA PHE A 190 -42.93 -42.06 -16.30
C PHE A 190 -44.31 -42.14 -16.98
N GLY A 191 -44.62 -41.22 -17.89
CA GLY A 191 -45.88 -41.21 -18.64
C GLY A 191 -46.06 -42.44 -19.53
N THR A 192 -44.99 -42.92 -20.18
CA THR A 192 -45.04 -44.18 -20.96
C THR A 192 -45.23 -45.40 -20.07
N GLN A 193 -44.64 -45.40 -18.87
CA GLN A 193 -44.79 -46.47 -17.87
C GLN A 193 -46.20 -46.48 -17.27
N GLU A 194 -46.77 -45.31 -16.98
CA GLU A 194 -48.14 -45.16 -16.49
C GLU A 194 -49.17 -45.54 -17.57
N ALA A 195 -48.95 -45.11 -18.82
CA ALA A 195 -49.79 -45.51 -19.95
C ALA A 195 -49.73 -47.03 -20.22
N SER A 196 -48.55 -47.64 -20.11
CA SER A 196 -48.42 -49.10 -20.26
C SER A 196 -49.04 -49.88 -19.10
N LYS A 197 -49.01 -49.35 -17.88
CA LYS A 197 -49.75 -49.92 -16.73
C LYS A 197 -51.26 -49.79 -16.91
N SER A 198 -51.76 -48.61 -17.31
CA SER A 198 -53.18 -48.39 -17.60
C SER A 198 -53.69 -49.26 -18.75
N LEU A 199 -52.87 -49.49 -19.79
CA LEU A 199 -53.18 -50.42 -20.88
C LEU A 199 -53.26 -51.87 -20.38
N ALA A 200 -52.36 -52.29 -19.49
CA ALA A 200 -52.40 -53.62 -18.88
C ALA A 200 -53.63 -53.80 -17.98
N ASP A 201 -54.01 -52.78 -17.21
CA ASP A 201 -55.20 -52.79 -16.35
C ASP A 201 -56.50 -52.79 -17.20
N ALA A 202 -56.54 -52.04 -18.31
CA ALA A 202 -57.67 -52.06 -19.26
C ALA A 202 -57.78 -53.39 -20.03
N ALA A 203 -56.65 -54.00 -20.40
CA ALA A 203 -56.62 -55.34 -21.00
C ALA A 203 -57.07 -56.42 -20.01
N ALA A 204 -56.75 -56.29 -18.72
CA ALA A 204 -57.25 -57.15 -17.66
C ALA A 204 -58.75 -56.97 -17.38
N ALA A 205 -59.35 -55.83 -17.73
CA ALA A 205 -60.79 -55.58 -17.65
C ALA A 205 -61.59 -56.11 -18.86
N GLN A 206 -60.96 -56.33 -20.02
CA GLN A 206 -61.62 -56.92 -21.20
C GLN A 206 -62.20 -58.35 -21.00
N PRO A 207 -61.58 -59.29 -20.28
CA PRO A 207 -62.21 -60.60 -20.02
C PRO A 207 -63.45 -60.53 -19.11
N ILE A 208 -63.75 -59.38 -18.48
CA ILE A 208 -64.96 -59.17 -17.67
C ILE A 208 -66.12 -58.62 -18.54
N LEU A 209 -65.82 -57.96 -19.67
CA LEU A 209 -66.82 -57.46 -20.62
C LEU A 209 -67.22 -58.48 -21.69
N PHE A 210 -66.35 -59.45 -22.01
CA PHE A 210 -66.66 -60.52 -22.96
C PHE A 210 -67.84 -61.44 -22.55
N PRO A 211 -68.06 -61.79 -21.27
CA PRO A 211 -69.24 -62.54 -20.86
C PRO A 211 -70.52 -61.69 -20.88
N VAL A 212 -70.43 -60.39 -20.60
CA VAL A 212 -71.59 -59.48 -20.59
C VAL A 212 -72.13 -59.26 -22.00
N PHE A 213 -71.23 -59.11 -22.99
CA PHE A 213 -71.64 -58.88 -24.39
C PHE A 213 -72.21 -60.15 -25.05
N ILE A 214 -71.78 -61.35 -24.62
CA ILE A 214 -72.33 -62.62 -25.12
C ILE A 214 -73.70 -62.91 -24.51
N LEU A 215 -73.95 -62.54 -23.24
CA LEU A 215 -75.27 -62.70 -22.62
C LEU A 215 -76.33 -61.73 -23.19
N TYR A 216 -75.93 -60.54 -23.67
CA TYR A 216 -76.86 -59.58 -24.27
C TYR A 216 -77.27 -59.92 -25.72
N ARG A 217 -76.52 -60.79 -26.42
CA ARG A 217 -76.79 -61.14 -27.83
C ARG A 217 -77.61 -62.41 -28.02
N SER A 218 -77.87 -63.17 -26.94
CA SER A 218 -78.54 -64.47 -27.00
C SER A 218 -79.91 -64.53 -26.31
N GLY A 219 -80.50 -63.39 -25.92
CA GLY A 219 -81.83 -63.31 -25.32
C GLY A 219 -82.62 -62.09 -25.81
N GLU A 220 -83.86 -62.35 -26.24
CA GLU A 220 -84.95 -61.38 -26.49
C GLU A 220 -84.94 -60.58 -27.80
N SER A 221 -85.34 -61.30 -28.85
CA SER A 221 -86.36 -60.83 -29.81
C SER A 221 -87.61 -60.37 -29.05
N ASP A 222 -88.17 -59.24 -29.46
CA ASP A 222 -89.56 -58.84 -29.22
C ASP A 222 -90.00 -58.43 -27.82
N ALA A 223 -89.33 -57.45 -27.20
CA ALA A 223 -90.02 -56.39 -26.43
C ALA A 223 -89.04 -55.34 -25.89
N GLN A 224 -88.63 -54.34 -26.70
CA GLN A 224 -88.37 -52.97 -26.20
C GLN A 224 -88.02 -51.96 -27.30
N GLY A 225 -88.86 -51.90 -28.34
CA GLY A 225 -89.01 -50.70 -29.21
C GLY A 225 -89.58 -49.46 -28.49
N ARG A 226 -89.42 -49.35 -27.16
CA ARG A 226 -89.98 -48.26 -26.34
C ARG A 226 -89.01 -47.62 -25.33
N ALA A 227 -87.84 -48.21 -25.06
CA ALA A 227 -86.86 -47.62 -24.10
C ALA A 227 -85.87 -46.63 -24.75
N LEU A 228 -85.60 -46.76 -26.06
CA LEU A 228 -84.65 -45.92 -26.80
C LEU A 228 -85.13 -44.48 -27.10
N ARG A 229 -86.34 -44.10 -26.67
CA ARG A 229 -86.83 -42.70 -26.74
C ARG A 229 -86.74 -41.94 -25.41
N ALA A 230 -86.40 -42.58 -24.29
CA ALA A 230 -86.35 -41.93 -22.97
C ALA A 230 -84.93 -41.53 -22.53
N TRP A 231 -83.87 -42.00 -23.20
CA TRP A 231 -82.48 -41.70 -22.80
C TRP A 231 -81.79 -40.62 -23.65
N VAL A 232 -82.35 -40.30 -24.83
CA VAL A 232 -81.87 -39.20 -25.69
C VAL A 232 -82.38 -37.83 -25.21
N GLY A 233 -83.21 -37.78 -24.16
CA GLY A 233 -83.84 -36.56 -23.64
C GLY A 233 -83.37 -36.05 -22.27
N ALA A 234 -82.31 -36.61 -21.66
CA ALA A 234 -81.98 -36.31 -20.26
C ALA A 234 -80.48 -36.17 -19.92
N SER A 235 -79.60 -35.81 -20.87
CA SER A 235 -78.21 -35.42 -20.54
C SER A 235 -77.62 -34.46 -21.57
N GLY A 236 -78.40 -33.44 -21.93
CA GLY A 236 -77.89 -32.16 -22.38
C GLY A 236 -78.33 -31.12 -21.38
N GLU A 237 -77.71 -31.09 -20.21
CA GLU A 237 -77.81 -30.03 -19.20
C GLU A 237 -76.81 -30.36 -18.08
N ASP A 238 -75.58 -29.83 -18.18
CA ASP A 238 -74.88 -29.18 -17.06
C ASP A 238 -73.45 -28.77 -17.46
N SER A 239 -73.28 -27.44 -17.62
CA SER A 239 -72.10 -26.62 -17.25
C SER A 239 -70.73 -27.04 -17.82
N GLU A 240 -70.06 -26.30 -18.71
CA GLU A 240 -69.80 -24.86 -18.72
C GLU A 240 -69.37 -24.30 -17.35
N ALA A 241 -68.11 -24.49 -16.96
CA ALA A 241 -67.42 -23.57 -16.04
C ALA A 241 -65.88 -23.75 -16.04
N ARG A 242 -65.17 -22.62 -16.25
CA ARG A 242 -63.73 -22.31 -15.98
C ARG A 242 -62.70 -22.87 -16.98
N GLY A 243 -61.85 -22.06 -17.62
CA GLY A 243 -61.57 -20.63 -17.41
C GLY A 243 -60.66 -20.05 -18.51
N ARG A 244 -60.83 -18.74 -18.71
CA ARG A 244 -60.01 -17.81 -19.50
C ARG A 244 -58.80 -17.35 -18.68
N GLY A 245 -57.79 -16.81 -19.39
CA GLY A 245 -56.75 -15.93 -18.86
C GLY A 245 -55.49 -16.68 -18.42
N ASP A 246 -54.26 -16.27 -18.69
CA ASP A 246 -53.79 -14.99 -19.21
C ASP A 246 -52.40 -15.17 -19.82
N LEU A 247 -52.16 -14.47 -20.94
CA LEU A 247 -50.84 -13.95 -21.28
C LEU A 247 -50.45 -12.93 -20.21
N GLN A 248 -49.25 -13.03 -19.64
CA GLN A 248 -48.57 -11.83 -19.15
C GLN A 248 -47.04 -11.91 -19.25
N HIS A 249 -46.52 -10.86 -19.86
CA HIS A 249 -45.16 -10.34 -19.86
C HIS A 249 -44.53 -10.20 -18.46
N LYS A 250 -43.20 -10.31 -18.43
CA LYS A 250 -42.20 -9.53 -17.66
C LYS A 250 -40.83 -10.13 -18.05
N GLU A 251 -39.85 -9.48 -18.69
CA GLU A 251 -39.31 -8.12 -18.55
C GLU A 251 -39.27 -7.65 -17.09
N VAL A 252 -38.21 -8.03 -16.37
CA VAL A 252 -37.05 -7.19 -15.99
C VAL A 252 -35.87 -8.12 -15.72
#